data_AF-W9C080-F1
#
_entry.id   AF-W9C080-F1
#
_cell.length_a   1.000
_cell.length_b   1.000
_cell.length_c   1.000
_cell.angle_alpha   90.00
_cell.angle_beta   90.00
_cell.angle_gamma   90.00
#
_symmetry.space_group_name_H-M   'P 1'
#
loop_
_entity.id
_entity.type
_entity.pdbx_description
1 polymer ?
#
loop_
_entity_poly.entity_id
_entity_poly.type
_entity_poly.pdbx_seq_one_letter_code
_entity_poly.pdbx_strand_id
1 'polypeptide(L)'
;MKARFLRAVASAAAIMACAALTIPASGSAQTGSAPPSAAQARPAPESRRPNVLFIIADDLNTRIAPYGGPAQTPHLSRLAAQGVTFDRAYSQFPWCGPSRASFLTGTRPDTNGIMDITTPVRANLPDIVTLPQYFRQNGYHTARVGKIFHQGVPGGVGRDGLDDPQAWDERYNPAGCDVASLDKVTSLTPGIPLGGALSYRIDDCADAQQTDGMVADKAIALLRDAAKGGKPFFLAAGFYRPHVPEIVPKAYFDLYPSDRVGIADNSPEQLGKVFPAAKVVAPDNYGMSAEEQRTFTRAYYAATSFMDAQVGRLLQAVEELGLADDTIIVFTSDHGYLLGEHGQWQKQLLFEESARVPLIIRVPGTRHAGQHSPRTVEMLDLYPTLTELAGLPRYRRNEGTSLARLLAQPDDASWAKPALSQVNGGRSVRTERYRYTEWEGGRSGRELYDHASDPREQVNLADDARYAAVVDLLRAMLPSGPVEPLPSRARYDPRADCLVPSSRYTGGAARQPGANPGQGGNGASDGVMGLKLCDLAE
;
A
#
# COMPACT_ATOMS: atom_id res chain seq x y z
N MET A 1 -51.62 33.65 6.78
CA MET A 1 -51.07 33.74 5.40
C MET A 1 -50.77 32.30 4.96
N LYS A 2 -51.29 31.68 3.88
CA LYS A 2 -51.51 32.11 2.47
C LYS A 2 -50.25 32.76 1.85
N ALA A 3 -49.63 32.27 0.76
CA ALA A 3 -49.78 31.03 -0.02
C ALA A 3 -48.63 30.92 -1.06
N ARG A 4 -48.55 29.77 -1.77
CA ARG A 4 -47.83 29.50 -3.06
C ARG A 4 -46.32 29.20 -2.99
N PHE A 5 -45.73 28.47 -3.95
CA PHE A 5 -46.23 27.93 -5.25
C PHE A 5 -45.87 26.42 -5.44
N LEU A 6 -46.48 25.76 -6.43
CA LEU A 6 -46.25 24.34 -6.80
C LEU A 6 -46.49 24.11 -8.31
N ARG A 7 -45.91 23.03 -8.88
CA ARG A 7 -45.93 22.55 -10.30
C ARG A 7 -45.02 23.35 -11.26
N ALA A 8 -44.26 22.82 -12.24
CA ALA A 8 -43.98 21.48 -12.82
C ALA A 8 -44.57 21.16 -14.23
N VAL A 9 -43.70 20.60 -15.10
CA VAL A 9 -43.90 19.87 -16.38
C VAL A 9 -44.44 20.61 -17.61
N ALA A 10 -43.66 20.61 -18.71
CA ALA A 10 -44.09 20.29 -20.09
C ALA A 10 -42.88 20.20 -21.06
N SER A 11 -42.99 19.37 -22.11
CA SER A 11 -41.99 19.19 -23.19
C SER A 11 -42.64 19.40 -24.56
N ALA A 12 -41.89 19.89 -25.56
CA ALA A 12 -42.19 19.78 -27.00
C ALA A 12 -40.93 20.09 -27.84
N ALA A 13 -40.94 19.80 -29.15
CA ALA A 13 -39.75 19.84 -30.01
C ALA A 13 -40.03 20.32 -31.45
N ALA A 14 -38.92 20.64 -32.14
CA ALA A 14 -38.74 20.79 -33.60
C ALA A 14 -39.42 21.97 -34.33
N ILE A 15 -38.66 22.59 -35.24
CA ILE A 15 -38.87 22.49 -36.71
C ILE A 15 -37.61 23.00 -37.44
N MET A 16 -37.36 22.47 -38.64
CA MET A 16 -36.23 22.79 -39.53
C MET A 16 -36.75 23.59 -40.73
N ALA A 17 -35.99 24.58 -41.22
CA ALA A 17 -36.29 25.27 -42.48
C ALA A 17 -35.00 25.59 -43.26
N CYS A 18 -34.92 25.11 -44.50
CA CYS A 18 -33.87 25.49 -45.45
C CYS A 18 -34.32 26.68 -46.31
N ALA A 19 -33.39 27.52 -46.73
CA ALA A 19 -33.59 28.49 -47.80
C ALA A 19 -32.42 28.38 -48.79
N ALA A 20 -32.73 28.20 -50.07
CA ALA A 20 -31.75 28.13 -51.15
C ALA A 20 -31.91 29.35 -52.08
N LEU A 21 -30.80 29.94 -52.49
CA LEU A 21 -30.73 31.02 -53.48
C LEU A 21 -29.53 30.80 -54.41
N THR A 22 -29.69 31.14 -55.68
CA THR A 22 -28.85 30.64 -56.77
C THR A 22 -28.25 31.76 -57.62
N ILE A 23 -26.90 31.83 -57.65
CA ILE A 23 -25.97 32.35 -58.68
C ILE A 23 -26.25 33.71 -59.37
N PRO A 24 -25.20 34.49 -59.65
CA PRO A 24 -24.49 34.32 -60.92
C PRO A 24 -22.95 34.24 -60.76
N ALA A 25 -22.26 33.84 -61.83
CA ALA A 25 -20.83 33.53 -61.82
C ALA A 25 -20.01 34.48 -62.72
N SER A 26 -18.75 34.73 -62.36
CA SER A 26 -17.82 35.52 -63.18
C SER A 26 -16.33 35.23 -62.89
N GLY A 27 -15.56 34.90 -63.94
CA GLY A 27 -14.19 35.42 -64.12
C GLY A 27 -13.05 34.86 -63.25
N SER A 28 -12.47 33.74 -63.69
CA SER A 28 -11.01 33.50 -63.80
C SER A 28 -10.01 34.06 -62.75
N ALA A 29 -9.37 33.14 -62.02
CA ALA A 29 -7.90 33.05 -61.95
C ALA A 29 -7.48 31.63 -61.53
N GLN A 30 -6.52 31.00 -62.21
CA GLN A 30 -5.92 29.74 -61.76
C GLN A 30 -4.58 30.00 -61.07
N THR A 31 -4.46 29.58 -59.81
CA THR A 31 -3.18 29.28 -59.17
C THR A 31 -3.24 27.85 -58.66
N GLY A 32 -2.33 27.00 -59.14
CA GLY A 32 -2.37 25.57 -58.83
C GLY A 32 -1.81 25.27 -57.44
N SER A 33 -2.68 24.91 -56.50
CA SER A 33 -2.29 24.11 -55.34
C SER A 33 -2.48 22.62 -55.68
N ALA A 34 -1.43 21.82 -55.49
CA ALA A 34 -1.58 20.38 -55.54
C ALA A 34 -2.49 19.92 -54.37
N PRO A 35 -3.34 18.89 -54.56
CA PRO A 35 -4.08 18.32 -53.43
C PRO A 35 -3.07 17.84 -52.38
N PRO A 36 -3.35 18.03 -51.08
CA PRO A 36 -2.47 17.51 -50.03
C PRO A 36 -2.35 16.00 -50.22
N SER A 37 -1.11 15.52 -50.35
CA SER A 37 -0.83 14.09 -50.48
C SER A 37 -1.54 13.36 -49.35
N ALA A 38 -2.37 12.37 -49.68
CA ALA A 38 -3.10 11.59 -48.70
C ALA A 38 -2.07 10.89 -47.81
N ALA A 39 -1.87 11.43 -46.60
CA ALA A 39 -0.92 10.90 -45.64
C ALA A 39 -1.30 9.45 -45.39
N GLN A 40 -0.45 8.53 -45.87
CA GLN A 40 -0.71 7.11 -45.77
C GLN A 40 -0.93 6.80 -44.29
N ALA A 41 -2.15 6.35 -43.96
CA ALA A 41 -2.46 5.95 -42.60
C ALA A 41 -1.42 4.92 -42.19
N ARG A 42 -0.62 5.25 -41.16
CA ARG A 42 0.35 4.30 -40.60
C ARG A 42 -0.41 2.99 -40.37
N PRO A 43 0.10 1.84 -40.84
CA PRO A 43 -0.54 0.57 -40.53
C PRO A 43 -0.69 0.51 -39.01
N ALA A 44 -1.87 0.12 -38.54
CA ALA A 44 -2.09 -0.09 -37.12
C ALA A 44 -0.98 -1.04 -36.63
N PRO A 45 -0.23 -0.69 -35.56
CA PRO A 45 0.88 -1.51 -35.13
C PRO A 45 0.36 -2.93 -34.86
N GLU A 46 1.10 -3.94 -35.32
CA GLU A 46 0.90 -5.31 -34.86
C GLU A 46 0.82 -5.28 -33.34
N SER A 47 -0.12 -6.03 -32.75
CA SER A 47 -0.54 -5.85 -31.34
C SER A 47 0.59 -6.16 -30.37
N ARG A 48 1.45 -5.16 -30.17
CA ARG A 48 2.69 -5.23 -29.41
C ARG A 48 2.31 -5.38 -27.95
N ARG A 49 2.86 -6.42 -27.31
CA ARG A 49 2.60 -6.68 -25.90
C ARG A 49 3.21 -5.53 -25.08
N PRO A 50 2.40 -4.77 -24.31
CA PRO A 50 2.89 -3.61 -23.60
C PRO A 50 3.88 -4.02 -22.52
N ASN A 51 4.86 -3.17 -22.27
CA ASN A 51 5.76 -3.25 -21.14
C ASN A 51 5.02 -2.96 -19.83
N VAL A 52 5.61 -3.39 -18.71
CA VAL A 52 5.11 -3.08 -17.37
C VAL A 52 6.23 -2.44 -16.56
N LEU A 53 5.98 -1.23 -16.07
CA LEU A 53 6.75 -0.60 -15.00
C LEU A 53 5.93 -0.71 -13.70
N PHE A 54 6.35 -1.61 -12.81
CA PHE A 54 5.72 -1.84 -11.51
C PHE A 54 6.49 -1.08 -10.44
N ILE A 55 5.89 -0.02 -9.90
CA ILE A 55 6.49 0.83 -8.88
C ILE A 55 5.78 0.56 -7.55
N ILE A 56 6.55 0.30 -6.49
CA ILE A 56 6.02 0.09 -5.15
C ILE A 56 6.82 0.87 -4.10
N ALA A 57 6.10 1.54 -3.20
CA ALA A 57 6.65 2.10 -1.97
C ALA A 57 6.34 1.18 -0.78
N ASP A 58 7.29 1.06 0.15
CA ASP A 58 7.19 0.27 1.37
C ASP A 58 6.56 1.13 2.48
N ASP A 59 5.54 0.61 3.19
CA ASP A 59 4.84 1.31 4.29
C ASP A 59 4.03 2.59 3.91
N LEU A 60 3.65 2.80 2.64
CA LEU A 60 2.99 4.04 2.21
C LEU A 60 1.45 4.00 2.33
N ASN A 61 0.92 4.77 3.30
CA ASN A 61 -0.52 5.07 3.42
C ASN A 61 -1.05 6.09 2.38
N THR A 62 -2.37 6.28 2.35
CA THR A 62 -3.04 7.23 1.44
C THR A 62 -2.97 8.70 1.89
N ARG A 63 -1.94 9.15 2.63
CA ARG A 63 -1.77 10.57 3.03
C ARG A 63 -0.99 11.42 2.02
N ILE A 64 -1.02 10.99 0.76
CA ILE A 64 -0.43 11.64 -0.42
C ILE A 64 -1.44 12.52 -1.17
N ALA A 65 -0.95 13.49 -1.93
CA ALA A 65 -1.77 14.48 -2.63
C ALA A 65 -2.85 13.90 -3.58
N PRO A 66 -2.64 12.80 -4.35
CA PRO A 66 -3.70 12.16 -5.14
C PRO A 66 -4.93 11.68 -4.34
N TYR A 67 -4.80 11.53 -3.02
CA TYR A 67 -5.85 11.11 -2.10
C TYR A 67 -6.31 12.27 -1.18
N GLY A 68 -5.94 13.51 -1.50
CA GLY A 68 -6.22 14.70 -0.69
C GLY A 68 -5.38 14.81 0.59
N GLY A 69 -4.33 14.01 0.72
CA GLY A 69 -3.47 13.99 1.90
C GLY A 69 -2.40 15.09 1.94
N PRO A 70 -1.82 15.37 3.12
CA PRO A 70 -0.89 16.48 3.34
C PRO A 70 0.53 16.27 2.78
N ALA A 71 0.92 15.05 2.39
CA ALA A 71 2.24 14.83 1.81
C ALA A 71 2.32 15.38 0.37
N GLN A 72 3.27 16.28 0.16
CA GLN A 72 3.58 16.91 -1.13
C GLN A 72 4.17 15.88 -2.08
N THR A 73 3.30 15.33 -2.94
CA THR A 73 3.65 14.28 -3.91
C THR A 73 3.23 14.71 -5.33
N PRO A 74 3.90 15.73 -5.93
CA PRO A 74 3.55 16.25 -7.25
C PRO A 74 3.75 15.23 -8.38
N HIS A 75 4.68 14.29 -8.27
CA HIS A 75 4.95 13.33 -9.34
C HIS A 75 3.94 12.18 -9.37
N LEU A 76 3.46 11.72 -8.21
CA LEU A 76 2.30 10.84 -8.09
C LEU A 76 1.00 11.55 -8.49
N SER A 77 0.91 12.87 -8.28
CA SER A 77 -0.21 13.68 -8.78
C SER A 77 -0.20 13.76 -10.31
N ARG A 78 0.99 13.85 -10.93
CA ARG A 78 1.16 13.72 -12.39
C ARG A 78 0.77 12.33 -12.90
N LEU A 79 1.14 11.26 -12.20
CA LEU A 79 0.76 9.89 -12.58
C LEU A 79 -0.75 9.66 -12.47
N ALA A 80 -1.39 10.17 -11.40
CA ALA A 80 -2.84 10.14 -11.23
C ALA A 80 -3.55 10.87 -12.40
N ALA A 81 -3.09 12.05 -12.78
CA ALA A 81 -3.61 12.80 -13.93
C ALA A 81 -3.43 12.08 -15.29
N GLN A 82 -2.53 11.09 -15.38
CA GLN A 82 -2.30 10.28 -16.59
C GLN A 82 -2.97 8.89 -16.54
N GLY A 83 -3.49 8.45 -15.39
CA GLY A 83 -4.02 7.10 -15.17
C GLY A 83 -5.39 7.08 -14.47
N VAL A 84 -5.75 5.92 -13.91
CA VAL A 84 -6.92 5.76 -13.03
C VAL A 84 -6.42 5.56 -11.60
N THR A 85 -6.90 6.40 -10.68
CA THR A 85 -6.66 6.27 -9.23
C THR A 85 -7.75 5.39 -8.62
N PHE A 86 -7.40 4.43 -7.78
CA PHE A 86 -8.39 3.60 -7.07
C PHE A 86 -8.55 4.11 -5.64
N ASP A 87 -9.74 4.60 -5.29
CA ASP A 87 -10.01 5.16 -3.96
C ASP A 87 -9.86 4.12 -2.84
N ARG A 88 -10.25 2.86 -3.13
CA ARG A 88 -10.52 1.80 -2.14
C ARG A 88 -9.75 0.52 -2.46
N ALA A 89 -8.43 0.64 -2.64
CA ALA A 89 -7.52 -0.48 -2.76
C ALA A 89 -7.03 -0.95 -1.37
N TYR A 90 -7.03 -2.27 -1.12
CA TYR A 90 -6.65 -2.85 0.17
C TYR A 90 -5.64 -4.00 0.06
N SER A 91 -4.73 -4.04 1.03
CA SER A 91 -3.82 -5.15 1.30
C SER A 91 -4.56 -6.33 1.94
N GLN A 92 -4.10 -7.56 1.65
CA GLN A 92 -4.75 -8.79 2.15
C GLN A 92 -4.30 -9.12 3.57
N PHE A 93 -3.13 -8.63 3.94
CA PHE A 93 -2.59 -8.67 5.29
C PHE A 93 -1.67 -7.46 5.40
N PRO A 94 -1.94 -6.48 6.28
CA PRO A 94 -1.20 -5.22 6.33
C PRO A 94 0.16 -5.37 7.04
N TRP A 95 1.04 -6.20 6.46
CA TRP A 95 2.42 -6.41 6.87
C TRP A 95 3.24 -6.87 5.66
N CYS A 96 4.49 -6.41 5.55
CA CYS A 96 5.24 -6.47 4.29
C CYS A 96 5.36 -7.88 3.69
N GLY A 97 5.69 -8.90 4.51
CA GLY A 97 5.85 -10.29 4.05
C GLY A 97 4.56 -10.86 3.47
N PRO A 98 3.51 -11.00 4.30
CA PRO A 98 2.20 -11.50 3.88
C PRO A 98 1.57 -10.74 2.72
N SER A 99 1.63 -9.40 2.70
CA SER A 99 1.05 -8.62 1.60
C SER A 99 1.78 -8.86 0.28
N ARG A 100 3.11 -8.72 0.28
CA ARG A 100 3.94 -8.92 -0.93
C ARG A 100 3.82 -10.34 -1.45
N ALA A 101 3.81 -11.34 -0.57
CA ALA A 101 3.49 -12.72 -0.94
C ALA A 101 2.11 -12.85 -1.60
N SER A 102 1.08 -12.24 -1.02
CA SER A 102 -0.29 -12.32 -1.53
C SER A 102 -0.42 -11.75 -2.95
N PHE A 103 -0.04 -10.48 -3.18
CA PHE A 103 -0.24 -9.88 -4.51
C PHE A 103 0.77 -10.35 -5.56
N LEU A 104 1.98 -10.78 -5.18
CA LEU A 104 2.94 -11.37 -6.11
C LEU A 104 2.61 -12.83 -6.47
N THR A 105 1.76 -13.53 -5.70
CA THR A 105 1.26 -14.87 -6.06
C THR A 105 -0.15 -14.87 -6.64
N GLY A 106 -0.93 -13.80 -6.41
CA GLY A 106 -2.33 -13.72 -6.82
C GLY A 106 -3.26 -14.54 -5.93
N THR A 107 -2.81 -14.88 -4.71
CA THR A 107 -3.50 -15.76 -3.75
C THR A 107 -3.62 -15.09 -2.38
N ARG A 108 -4.62 -15.47 -1.58
CA ARG A 108 -4.77 -14.99 -0.20
C ARG A 108 -3.72 -15.60 0.74
N PRO A 109 -3.42 -14.93 1.86
CA PRO A 109 -2.58 -15.49 2.93
C PRO A 109 -3.10 -16.86 3.43
N ASP A 110 -4.42 -17.06 3.50
CA ASP A 110 -5.02 -18.37 3.84
C ASP A 110 -4.68 -19.49 2.84
N THR A 111 -4.42 -19.14 1.56
CA THR A 111 -4.09 -20.11 0.50
C THR A 111 -2.58 -20.36 0.40
N ASN A 112 -1.75 -19.34 0.58
CA ASN A 112 -0.29 -19.47 0.50
C ASN A 112 0.40 -19.72 1.86
N GLY A 113 -0.31 -19.55 2.98
CA GLY A 113 0.16 -19.82 4.35
C GLY A 113 1.28 -18.90 4.83
N ILE A 114 1.42 -17.68 4.28
CA ILE A 114 2.48 -16.74 4.63
C ILE A 114 1.88 -15.62 5.48
N MET A 115 2.00 -15.77 6.80
CA MET A 115 1.49 -14.84 7.82
C MET A 115 2.61 -14.05 8.51
N ASP A 116 3.87 -14.27 8.13
CA ASP A 116 5.06 -13.64 8.74
C ASP A 116 6.10 -13.14 7.72
N ILE A 117 7.17 -12.53 8.22
CA ILE A 117 8.25 -11.89 7.44
C ILE A 117 9.52 -12.76 7.25
N THR A 118 9.50 -14.01 7.71
CA THR A 118 10.61 -14.97 7.64
C THR A 118 10.32 -16.16 6.73
N THR A 119 9.05 -16.54 6.55
CA THR A 119 8.60 -17.62 5.64
C THR A 119 8.81 -17.24 4.17
N PRO A 120 9.58 -18.02 3.37
CA PRO A 120 9.77 -17.78 1.94
C PRO A 120 8.47 -17.99 1.12
N VAL A 121 8.31 -17.26 0.01
CA VAL A 121 7.08 -17.26 -0.81
C VAL A 121 6.70 -18.62 -1.45
N ARG A 122 7.60 -19.61 -1.39
CA ARG A 122 7.43 -20.97 -1.93
C ARG A 122 7.36 -22.05 -0.85
N ALA A 123 7.35 -21.70 0.44
CA ALA A 123 7.42 -22.66 1.54
C ALA A 123 6.25 -23.67 1.53
N ASN A 124 5.02 -23.17 1.40
CA ASN A 124 3.81 -24.00 1.43
C ASN A 124 3.30 -24.34 0.01
N LEU A 125 3.62 -23.52 -0.99
CA LEU A 125 3.26 -23.70 -2.40
C LEU A 125 4.51 -23.68 -3.31
N PRO A 126 5.31 -24.76 -3.37
CA PRO A 126 6.58 -24.75 -4.10
C PRO A 126 6.47 -24.40 -5.60
N ASP A 127 5.36 -24.80 -6.21
CA ASP A 127 5.04 -24.66 -7.64
C ASP A 127 4.15 -23.44 -7.97
N ILE A 128 3.95 -22.51 -7.03
CA ILE A 128 3.29 -21.23 -7.30
C ILE A 128 4.11 -20.45 -8.34
N VAL A 129 3.46 -19.87 -9.35
CA VAL A 129 4.13 -18.99 -10.31
C VAL A 129 3.86 -17.55 -9.88
N THR A 130 4.92 -16.82 -9.54
CA THR A 130 4.79 -15.42 -9.12
C THR A 130 4.56 -14.50 -10.32
N LEU A 131 3.90 -13.36 -10.14
CA LEU A 131 3.59 -12.37 -11.18
C LEU A 131 4.78 -12.07 -12.12
N PRO A 132 5.95 -11.62 -11.62
CA PRO A 132 7.14 -11.43 -12.46
C PRO A 132 7.62 -12.72 -13.13
N GLN A 133 7.61 -13.87 -12.44
CA GLN A 133 7.94 -15.17 -13.06
C GLN A 133 6.98 -15.52 -14.23
N TYR A 134 5.70 -15.17 -14.11
CA TYR A 134 4.71 -15.43 -15.16
C TYR A 134 4.99 -14.60 -16.41
N PHE A 135 5.31 -13.32 -16.25
CA PHE A 135 5.75 -12.46 -17.35
C PHE A 135 7.03 -13.01 -18.00
N ARG A 136 8.02 -13.42 -17.19
CA ARG A 136 9.27 -14.05 -17.63
C ARG A 136 9.02 -15.29 -18.48
N GLN A 137 8.21 -16.22 -17.99
CA GLN A 137 7.82 -17.46 -18.70
C GLN A 137 7.06 -17.17 -20.00
N ASN A 138 6.33 -16.05 -20.08
CA ASN A 138 5.62 -15.61 -21.28
C ASN A 138 6.46 -14.75 -22.24
N GLY A 139 7.79 -14.70 -22.06
CA GLY A 139 8.71 -14.10 -23.03
C GLY A 139 9.05 -12.63 -22.79
N TYR A 140 8.72 -12.07 -21.63
CA TYR A 140 9.23 -10.76 -21.21
C TYR A 140 10.70 -10.85 -20.75
N HIS A 141 11.43 -9.74 -20.76
CA HIS A 141 12.61 -9.56 -19.90
C HIS A 141 12.15 -9.05 -18.53
N THR A 142 12.74 -9.57 -17.47
CA THR A 142 12.27 -9.34 -16.10
C THR A 142 13.38 -8.87 -15.19
N ALA A 143 13.21 -7.71 -14.58
CA ALA A 143 14.24 -7.11 -13.73
C ALA A 143 13.64 -6.45 -12.49
N ARG A 144 14.36 -6.49 -11.37
CA ARG A 144 14.00 -5.72 -10.17
C ARG A 144 15.15 -4.93 -9.57
N VAL A 145 14.81 -3.77 -9.02
CA VAL A 145 15.71 -2.89 -8.27
C VAL A 145 15.05 -2.55 -6.94
N GLY A 146 15.74 -2.79 -5.82
CA GLY A 146 15.19 -2.57 -4.48
C GLY A 146 14.15 -3.62 -4.06
N LYS A 147 13.25 -3.24 -3.16
CA LYS A 147 12.38 -4.14 -2.37
C LYS A 147 11.05 -4.45 -3.07
N ILE A 148 10.95 -5.63 -3.71
CA ILE A 148 9.73 -6.13 -4.34
C ILE A 148 9.06 -7.22 -3.49
N PHE A 149 9.73 -8.36 -3.32
CA PHE A 149 9.43 -9.33 -2.26
C PHE A 149 9.90 -8.79 -0.90
N HIS A 150 9.65 -9.51 0.19
CA HIS A 150 10.07 -9.03 1.50
C HIS A 150 11.59 -9.05 1.71
N GLN A 151 12.06 -7.94 2.26
CA GLN A 151 13.42 -7.67 2.65
C GLN A 151 13.32 -6.87 3.95
N GLY A 152 14.00 -7.33 5.01
CA GLY A 152 13.98 -6.64 6.29
C GLY A 152 14.67 -5.28 6.19
N VAL A 153 14.01 -4.20 6.57
CA VAL A 153 14.56 -2.84 6.56
C VAL A 153 14.90 -2.46 8.01
N PRO A 154 16.01 -1.75 8.29
CA PRO A 154 17.10 -1.41 7.37
C PRO A 154 18.12 -2.55 7.19
N GLY A 155 18.17 -3.53 8.08
CA GLY A 155 19.30 -4.48 8.17
C GLY A 155 19.53 -5.39 6.95
N GLY A 156 18.51 -5.62 6.12
CA GLY A 156 18.56 -6.42 4.89
C GLY A 156 18.77 -5.60 3.62
N VAL A 157 18.82 -4.26 3.68
CA VAL A 157 19.11 -3.40 2.52
C VAL A 157 20.47 -3.78 1.92
N GLY A 158 20.61 -3.70 0.59
CA GLY A 158 21.80 -4.18 -0.13
C GLY A 158 21.91 -5.70 -0.31
N ARG A 159 20.93 -6.50 0.17
CA ARG A 159 20.97 -7.98 0.11
C ARG A 159 19.64 -8.58 -0.37
N ASP A 160 19.69 -9.74 -1.03
CA ASP A 160 18.52 -10.38 -1.66
C ASP A 160 17.36 -10.75 -0.70
N GLY A 161 17.62 -10.96 0.59
CA GLY A 161 16.57 -11.25 1.57
C GLY A 161 15.77 -12.53 1.25
N LEU A 162 14.44 -12.40 1.14
CA LEU A 162 13.50 -13.48 0.77
C LEU A 162 12.95 -13.30 -0.66
N ASP A 163 13.73 -12.69 -1.55
CA ASP A 163 13.40 -12.56 -2.98
C ASP A 163 13.24 -13.93 -3.68
N ASP A 164 12.40 -13.97 -4.71
CA ASP A 164 12.17 -15.18 -5.52
C ASP A 164 13.14 -15.19 -6.71
N PRO A 165 14.26 -15.94 -6.68
CA PRO A 165 15.24 -15.91 -7.76
C PRO A 165 14.70 -16.49 -9.08
N GLN A 166 13.56 -17.17 -9.08
CA GLN A 166 12.93 -17.66 -10.31
C GLN A 166 12.24 -16.54 -11.11
N ALA A 167 11.83 -15.46 -10.45
CA ALA A 167 11.02 -14.38 -11.00
C ALA A 167 11.75 -13.45 -11.98
N TRP A 168 13.07 -13.45 -11.97
CA TRP A 168 13.88 -12.38 -12.54
C TRP A 168 15.00 -12.91 -13.45
N ASP A 169 15.28 -12.15 -14.51
CA ASP A 169 16.54 -12.25 -15.27
C ASP A 169 17.63 -11.39 -14.62
N GLU A 170 17.28 -10.22 -14.09
CA GLU A 170 18.22 -9.29 -13.43
C GLU A 170 17.71 -8.77 -12.07
N ARG A 171 18.63 -8.62 -11.11
CA ARG A 171 18.32 -8.33 -9.71
C ARG A 171 19.36 -7.40 -9.10
N TYR A 172 18.92 -6.28 -8.53
CA TYR A 172 19.80 -5.26 -7.96
C TYR A 172 19.34 -4.81 -6.57
N ASN A 173 20.28 -4.83 -5.61
CA ASN A 173 20.09 -4.32 -4.25
C ASN A 173 21.01 -3.11 -4.02
N PRO A 174 20.54 -1.87 -4.24
CA PRO A 174 21.28 -0.70 -3.77
C PRO A 174 21.35 -0.64 -2.23
N ALA A 175 22.36 0.05 -1.73
CA ALA A 175 22.49 0.47 -0.35
C ALA A 175 23.22 1.83 -0.33
N GLY A 176 22.48 2.88 0.03
CA GLY A 176 22.95 4.26 0.06
C GLY A 176 23.50 4.69 1.41
N CYS A 177 23.72 5.99 1.57
CA CYS A 177 24.28 6.57 2.79
C CYS A 177 23.32 6.50 4.00
N ASP A 178 22.01 6.31 3.79
CA ASP A 178 21.05 5.98 4.84
C ASP A 178 21.40 4.67 5.57
N VAL A 179 21.93 3.68 4.85
CA VAL A 179 22.44 2.44 5.47
C VAL A 179 23.75 2.69 6.24
N ALA A 180 24.52 3.71 5.85
CA ALA A 180 25.76 4.13 6.49
C ALA A 180 25.58 5.17 7.62
N SER A 181 24.35 5.59 7.91
CA SER A 181 24.01 6.56 8.97
C SER A 181 23.03 6.03 10.02
N LEU A 182 22.78 4.71 10.03
CA LEU A 182 21.95 3.99 11.01
C LEU A 182 22.43 4.13 12.46
N ASP A 183 23.71 4.44 12.68
CA ASP A 183 24.31 4.74 13.99
C ASP A 183 23.95 6.14 14.51
N LYS A 184 23.35 7.01 13.66
CA LYS A 184 23.08 8.43 13.90
C LYS A 184 21.59 8.77 13.77
N VAL A 185 20.70 7.79 13.95
CA VAL A 185 19.24 7.98 13.95
C VAL A 185 18.73 8.34 15.34
N THR A 186 17.77 9.27 15.40
CA THR A 186 17.01 9.53 16.62
C THR A 186 15.85 8.53 16.70
N SER A 187 15.78 7.73 17.76
CA SER A 187 14.64 6.84 18.01
C SER A 187 13.73 7.41 19.10
N LEU A 188 12.44 7.57 18.76
CA LEU A 188 11.37 8.00 19.65
C LEU A 188 10.73 6.80 20.38
N THR A 189 11.08 5.58 19.97
CA THR A 189 10.70 4.33 20.64
C THR A 189 11.96 3.52 20.98
N PRO A 190 12.76 3.96 21.97
CA PRO A 190 13.99 3.27 22.36
C PRO A 190 13.71 1.84 22.85
N GLY A 191 14.64 0.93 22.58
CA GLY A 191 14.50 -0.51 22.88
C GLY A 191 13.79 -1.33 21.79
N ILE A 192 13.07 -0.70 20.86
CA ILE A 192 12.54 -1.39 19.67
C ILE A 192 13.64 -1.46 18.58
N PRO A 193 13.84 -2.58 17.87
CA PRO A 193 14.76 -2.66 16.74
C PRO A 193 14.38 -1.71 15.60
N LEU A 194 15.37 -1.15 14.89
CA LEU A 194 15.16 -0.08 13.89
C LEU A 194 14.11 -0.38 12.79
N GLY A 195 13.91 -1.65 12.43
CA GLY A 195 12.89 -2.06 11.47
C GLY A 195 11.43 -1.99 11.97
N GLY A 196 11.23 -1.62 13.23
CA GLY A 196 9.92 -1.33 13.82
C GLY A 196 10.00 -0.19 14.86
N ALA A 197 11.07 0.60 14.86
CA ALA A 197 11.23 1.74 15.76
C ALA A 197 10.81 3.02 15.05
N LEU A 198 9.99 3.84 15.70
CA LEU A 198 9.65 5.19 15.21
C LEU A 198 10.89 6.06 15.34
N SER A 199 11.69 6.06 14.28
CA SER A 199 13.04 6.59 14.27
C SER A 199 13.31 7.33 12.98
N TYR A 200 14.07 8.42 13.05
CA TYR A 200 14.28 9.35 11.95
C TYR A 200 15.69 9.94 11.96
N ARG A 201 16.09 10.49 10.82
CA ARG A 201 17.32 11.27 10.67
C ARG A 201 17.15 12.29 9.56
N ILE A 202 17.44 13.56 9.86
CA ILE A 202 17.73 14.56 8.84
C ILE A 202 19.18 14.32 8.40
N ASP A 203 19.38 14.13 7.10
CA ASP A 203 20.66 13.74 6.52
C ASP A 203 21.08 14.74 5.41
N ASP A 204 22.40 14.86 5.19
CA ASP A 204 22.98 15.86 4.28
C ASP A 204 23.37 15.30 2.90
N CYS A 205 23.11 14.02 2.65
CA CYS A 205 23.34 13.39 1.34
C CYS A 205 22.41 13.93 0.26
N ALA A 206 22.92 14.02 -0.97
CA ALA A 206 22.09 14.23 -2.15
C ALA A 206 21.26 12.97 -2.47
N ASP A 207 20.09 13.15 -3.09
CA ASP A 207 19.14 12.09 -3.45
C ASP A 207 19.78 10.84 -4.04
N ALA A 208 20.63 10.98 -5.07
CA ALA A 208 21.29 9.87 -5.76
C ALA A 208 22.29 9.06 -4.89
N GLN A 209 22.61 9.56 -3.69
CA GLN A 209 23.44 8.86 -2.69
C GLN A 209 22.59 8.13 -1.64
N GLN A 210 21.31 8.45 -1.50
CA GLN A 210 20.35 7.70 -0.69
C GLN A 210 19.89 6.44 -1.43
N THR A 211 19.51 5.39 -0.68
CA THR A 211 19.16 4.09 -1.28
C THR A 211 18.10 4.19 -2.39
N ASP A 212 17.03 4.96 -2.17
CA ASP A 212 15.94 5.11 -3.16
C ASP A 212 16.35 5.94 -4.39
N GLY A 213 17.29 6.88 -4.25
CA GLY A 213 17.85 7.58 -5.41
C GLY A 213 18.67 6.64 -6.29
N MET A 214 19.43 5.72 -5.67
CA MET A 214 20.14 4.66 -6.39
C MET A 214 19.19 3.62 -7.01
N VAL A 215 18.04 3.33 -6.38
CA VAL A 215 16.97 2.51 -6.98
C VAL A 215 16.47 3.18 -8.26
N ALA A 216 16.20 4.49 -8.23
CA ALA A 216 15.80 5.22 -9.42
C ALA A 216 16.89 5.24 -10.50
N ASP A 217 18.16 5.54 -10.17
CA ASP A 217 19.25 5.56 -11.15
C ASP A 217 19.43 4.22 -11.87
N LYS A 218 19.40 3.09 -11.14
CA LYS A 218 19.55 1.77 -11.76
C LYS A 218 18.29 1.33 -12.52
N ALA A 219 17.09 1.68 -12.07
CA ALA A 219 15.87 1.45 -12.85
C ALA A 219 15.84 2.27 -14.15
N ILE A 220 16.31 3.53 -14.12
CA ILE A 220 16.46 4.37 -15.33
C ILE A 220 17.50 3.80 -16.28
N ALA A 221 18.61 3.25 -15.78
CA ALA A 221 19.57 2.53 -16.62
C ALA A 221 18.94 1.31 -17.31
N LEU A 222 18.13 0.51 -16.59
CA LEU A 222 17.40 -0.62 -17.17
C LEU A 222 16.35 -0.18 -18.20
N LEU A 223 15.63 0.92 -17.98
CA LEU A 223 14.74 1.51 -18.99
C LEU A 223 15.51 1.93 -20.25
N ARG A 224 16.70 2.56 -20.10
CA ARG A 224 17.56 2.96 -21.22
C ARG A 224 18.06 1.76 -22.04
N ASP A 225 18.30 0.61 -21.41
CA ASP A 225 18.73 -0.60 -22.11
C ASP A 225 17.54 -1.36 -22.73
N ALA A 226 16.39 -1.42 -22.03
CA ALA A 226 15.15 -1.96 -22.58
C ALA A 226 14.63 -1.16 -23.79
N ALA A 227 14.80 0.17 -23.81
CA ALA A 227 14.46 1.00 -24.98
C ALA A 227 15.27 0.66 -26.25
N LYS A 228 16.43 -0.01 -26.12
CA LYS A 228 17.25 -0.49 -27.24
C LYS A 228 16.85 -1.91 -27.66
N GLY A 229 16.46 -2.75 -26.71
CA GLY A 229 16.10 -4.15 -26.94
C GLY A 229 14.60 -4.31 -27.20
N GLY A 230 14.19 -4.56 -28.44
CA GLY A 230 12.76 -4.62 -28.83
C GLY A 230 11.87 -5.68 -28.16
N LYS A 231 12.39 -6.48 -27.22
CA LYS A 231 11.68 -7.45 -26.38
C LYS A 231 10.93 -6.72 -25.24
N PRO A 232 9.66 -7.04 -24.94
CA PRO A 232 8.92 -6.33 -23.91
C PRO A 232 9.46 -6.63 -22.50
N PHE A 233 9.35 -5.67 -21.58
CA PHE A 233 9.91 -5.76 -20.22
C PHE A 233 8.86 -5.71 -19.09
N PHE A 234 9.14 -6.40 -17.99
CA PHE A 234 8.52 -6.18 -16.67
C PHE A 234 9.64 -5.71 -15.75
N LEU A 235 9.65 -4.41 -15.45
CA LEU A 235 10.64 -3.77 -14.58
C LEU A 235 9.96 -3.39 -13.27
N ALA A 236 10.49 -3.89 -12.16
CA ALA A 236 9.97 -3.63 -10.83
C ALA A 236 10.91 -2.73 -10.03
N ALA A 237 10.43 -1.54 -9.64
CA ALA A 237 11.15 -0.57 -8.82
C ALA A 237 10.54 -0.53 -7.41
N GLY A 238 11.27 -1.04 -6.42
CA GLY A 238 10.84 -1.13 -5.04
C GLY A 238 11.56 -0.13 -4.15
N PHE A 239 10.90 0.98 -3.87
CA PHE A 239 11.41 2.00 -2.96
C PHE A 239 11.20 1.58 -1.50
N TYR A 240 12.18 1.91 -0.65
CA TYR A 240 12.21 1.54 0.77
C TYR A 240 11.53 2.58 1.67
N ARG A 241 11.32 3.82 1.21
CA ARG A 241 10.59 4.85 1.97
C ARG A 241 9.09 4.84 1.64
N PRO A 242 8.21 5.17 2.61
CA PRO A 242 8.48 5.62 4.00
C PRO A 242 8.49 4.49 5.06
N HIS A 243 9.17 3.35 4.84
CA HIS A 243 9.46 2.41 5.93
C HIS A 243 10.56 2.98 6.84
N VAL A 244 10.43 2.77 8.15
CA VAL A 244 11.44 3.17 9.16
C VAL A 244 12.81 2.50 8.97
N PRO A 245 13.94 3.13 9.37
CA PRO A 245 14.05 4.50 9.90
C PRO A 245 13.90 5.57 8.81
N GLU A 246 13.27 6.69 9.17
CA GLU A 246 12.97 7.80 8.27
C GLU A 246 14.20 8.70 8.08
N ILE A 247 15.15 8.21 7.25
CA ILE A 247 16.38 8.91 6.90
C ILE A 247 16.16 9.68 5.61
N VAL A 248 16.21 11.02 5.68
CA VAL A 248 15.73 11.91 4.61
C VAL A 248 16.69 13.08 4.36
N PRO A 249 16.92 13.48 3.09
CA PRO A 249 17.67 14.71 2.79
C PRO A 249 16.96 15.94 3.37
N LYS A 250 17.73 16.86 3.97
CA LYS A 250 17.19 18.06 4.65
C LYS A 250 16.14 18.85 3.84
N ALA A 251 16.33 18.98 2.53
CA ALA A 251 15.41 19.72 1.66
C ALA A 251 13.96 19.21 1.74
N TYR A 252 13.74 17.91 1.93
CA TYR A 252 12.40 17.33 2.05
C TYR A 252 11.80 17.49 3.46
N PHE A 253 12.64 17.56 4.51
CA PHE A 253 12.17 17.80 5.87
C PHE A 253 11.73 19.27 6.07
N ASP A 254 12.40 20.20 5.39
CA ASP A 254 12.07 21.63 5.42
C ASP A 254 10.73 21.96 4.70
N LEU A 255 10.21 21.06 3.86
CA LEU A 255 8.86 21.17 3.27
C LEU A 255 7.74 21.12 4.32
N TYR A 256 8.03 20.59 5.52
CA TYR A 256 7.06 20.32 6.58
C TYR A 256 7.43 21.08 7.86
N PRO A 257 7.10 22.38 7.97
CA PRO A 257 7.27 23.12 9.21
C PRO A 257 6.28 22.61 10.29
N SER A 258 6.73 22.56 11.54
CA SER A 258 6.09 21.78 12.60
C SER A 258 4.68 22.26 12.98
N ASP A 259 4.44 23.57 12.89
CA ASP A 259 3.16 24.22 13.09
C ASP A 259 2.06 23.71 12.14
N ARG A 260 2.44 23.22 10.94
CA ARG A 260 1.51 22.80 9.89
C ARG A 260 1.23 21.29 9.84
N VAL A 261 1.97 20.47 10.58
CA VAL A 261 1.77 19.02 10.60
C VAL A 261 0.84 18.62 11.75
N GLY A 262 -0.38 18.20 11.40
CA GLY A 262 -1.35 17.66 12.34
C GLY A 262 -0.95 16.27 12.89
N ILE A 263 -1.55 15.92 14.03
CA ILE A 263 -1.52 14.59 14.66
C ILE A 263 -2.96 14.15 14.95
N ALA A 264 -3.17 12.86 15.23
CA ALA A 264 -4.50 12.31 15.52
C ALA A 264 -5.11 12.87 16.82
N ASP A 265 -6.45 12.94 16.89
CA ASP A 265 -7.20 13.19 18.12
C ASP A 265 -7.18 11.94 19.01
N ASN A 266 -6.21 11.93 19.92
CA ASN A 266 -6.00 10.89 20.93
C ASN A 266 -6.40 11.37 22.33
N SER A 267 -7.47 12.16 22.42
CA SER A 267 -8.06 12.49 23.72
C SER A 267 -8.54 11.23 24.46
N PRO A 268 -8.54 11.21 25.82
CA PRO A 268 -8.88 10.00 26.58
C PRO A 268 -10.27 9.41 26.27
N GLU A 269 -11.22 10.26 25.88
CA GLU A 269 -12.55 9.84 25.45
C GLU A 269 -12.49 9.01 24.15
N GLN A 270 -11.65 9.38 23.19
CA GLN A 270 -11.49 8.62 21.94
C GLN A 270 -10.68 7.35 22.17
N LEU A 271 -9.56 7.42 22.89
CA LEU A 271 -8.72 6.26 23.19
C LEU A 271 -9.46 5.17 23.99
N GLY A 272 -10.46 5.56 24.79
CA GLY A 272 -11.35 4.65 25.52
C GLY A 272 -12.42 3.96 24.67
N LYS A 273 -12.68 4.41 23.44
CA LYS A 273 -13.62 3.77 22.49
C LYS A 273 -12.93 2.72 21.60
N VAL A 274 -11.61 2.80 21.44
CA VAL A 274 -10.82 1.90 20.60
C VAL A 274 -10.85 0.49 21.17
N PHE A 275 -11.23 -0.48 20.34
CA PHE A 275 -11.50 -1.84 20.80
C PHE A 275 -10.23 -2.55 21.30
N PRO A 276 -10.21 -3.15 22.51
CA PRO A 276 -8.99 -3.73 23.08
C PRO A 276 -8.37 -4.90 22.30
N ALA A 277 -9.12 -5.58 21.45
CA ALA A 277 -8.55 -6.60 20.56
C ALA A 277 -7.77 -5.96 19.40
N ALA A 278 -8.20 -4.81 18.88
CA ALA A 278 -7.58 -4.12 17.76
C ALA A 278 -6.32 -3.31 18.11
N LYS A 279 -5.92 -3.22 19.38
CA LYS A 279 -4.66 -2.57 19.77
C LYS A 279 -3.46 -3.53 19.73
N VAL A 280 -2.36 -3.07 19.12
CA VAL A 280 -1.02 -3.73 19.11
C VAL A 280 0.05 -2.87 19.78
N VAL A 281 -0.12 -1.55 19.82
CA VAL A 281 0.74 -0.58 20.50
C VAL A 281 0.25 -0.36 21.94
N ALA A 282 1.14 -0.49 22.92
CA ALA A 282 0.89 -0.24 24.33
C ALA A 282 2.16 0.31 25.02
N PRO A 283 2.06 1.39 25.84
CA PRO A 283 0.90 2.27 26.01
C PRO A 283 0.53 2.96 24.69
N ASP A 284 -0.66 3.56 24.62
CA ASP A 284 -1.09 4.32 23.43
C ASP A 284 -0.02 5.38 23.04
N ASN A 285 0.21 5.52 21.74
CA ASN A 285 1.28 6.31 21.14
C ASN A 285 2.71 5.95 21.59
N TYR A 286 2.94 4.74 22.10
CA TYR A 286 4.17 4.35 22.80
C TYR A 286 4.54 5.27 23.99
N GLY A 287 3.62 6.12 24.45
CA GLY A 287 3.89 7.17 25.43
C GLY A 287 4.57 8.44 24.88
N MET A 288 4.78 8.55 23.56
CA MET A 288 5.34 9.74 22.92
C MET A 288 4.49 11.00 23.18
N SER A 289 5.15 12.13 23.42
CA SER A 289 4.53 13.44 23.49
C SER A 289 3.96 13.90 22.15
N ALA A 290 3.08 14.91 22.17
CA ALA A 290 2.51 15.52 20.97
C ALA A 290 3.55 16.18 20.04
N GLU A 291 4.76 16.48 20.54
CA GLU A 291 5.87 17.01 19.72
C GLU A 291 6.66 15.88 19.05
N GLU A 292 6.87 14.76 19.73
CA GLU A 292 7.55 13.57 19.18
C GLU A 292 6.68 12.90 18.10
N GLN A 293 5.38 12.68 18.39
CA GLN A 293 4.40 12.20 17.41
C GLN A 293 4.42 13.05 16.13
N ARG A 294 4.38 14.37 16.29
CA ARG A 294 4.44 15.36 15.21
C ARG A 294 5.76 15.32 14.46
N THR A 295 6.88 15.15 15.16
CA THR A 295 8.22 15.07 14.56
C THR A 295 8.39 13.81 13.73
N PHE A 296 7.85 12.66 14.18
CA PHE A 296 7.81 11.47 13.34
C PHE A 296 6.93 11.66 12.10
N THR A 297 5.70 12.19 12.27
CA THR A 297 4.79 12.45 11.14
C THR A 297 5.41 13.41 10.10
N ARG A 298 6.22 14.39 10.52
CA ARG A 298 7.03 15.23 9.61
C ARG A 298 8.08 14.42 8.85
N ALA A 299 8.79 13.52 9.52
CA ALA A 299 9.80 12.67 8.91
C ALA A 299 9.19 11.71 7.87
N TYR A 300 8.05 11.10 8.18
CA TYR A 300 7.29 10.25 7.26
C TYR A 300 6.80 11.01 6.01
N TYR A 301 6.26 12.23 6.16
CA TYR A 301 5.88 13.04 5.00
C TYR A 301 7.11 13.50 4.18
N ALA A 302 8.24 13.79 4.82
CA ALA A 302 9.50 14.08 4.15
C ALA A 302 10.03 12.88 3.34
N ALA A 303 9.99 11.68 3.91
CA ALA A 303 10.39 10.43 3.26
C ALA A 303 9.48 10.11 2.07
N THR A 304 8.18 10.36 2.23
CA THR A 304 7.17 10.26 1.18
C THR A 304 7.45 11.23 0.01
N SER A 305 7.80 12.49 0.27
CA SER A 305 8.18 13.46 -0.78
C SER A 305 9.50 13.14 -1.45
N PHE A 306 10.49 12.65 -0.70
CA PHE A 306 11.76 12.18 -1.26
C PHE A 306 11.55 11.00 -2.23
N MET A 307 10.71 10.03 -1.85
CA MET A 307 10.31 8.91 -2.71
C MET A 307 9.52 9.38 -3.94
N ASP A 308 8.57 10.32 -3.78
CA ASP A 308 7.83 10.92 -4.92
C ASP A 308 8.77 11.58 -5.95
N ALA A 309 9.82 12.28 -5.51
CA ALA A 309 10.84 12.81 -6.42
C ALA A 309 11.57 11.68 -7.19
N GLN A 310 11.84 10.54 -6.55
CA GLN A 310 12.46 9.40 -7.22
C GLN A 310 11.52 8.72 -8.23
N VAL A 311 10.22 8.62 -7.91
CA VAL A 311 9.16 8.22 -8.85
C VAL A 311 9.10 9.22 -10.03
N GLY A 312 9.21 10.52 -9.76
CA GLY A 312 9.28 11.57 -10.78
C GLY A 312 10.35 11.35 -11.82
N ARG A 313 11.56 10.97 -11.38
CA ARG A 313 12.70 10.61 -12.24
C ARG A 313 12.41 9.38 -13.10
N LEU A 314 11.73 8.35 -12.57
CA LEU A 314 11.31 7.17 -13.36
C LEU A 314 10.31 7.56 -14.46
N LEU A 315 9.28 8.34 -14.10
CA LEU A 315 8.23 8.75 -15.03
C LEU A 315 8.80 9.63 -16.15
N GLN A 316 9.70 10.56 -15.82
CA GLN A 316 10.42 11.39 -16.80
C GLN A 316 11.25 10.52 -17.76
N ALA A 317 11.96 9.51 -17.26
CA ALA A 317 12.73 8.61 -18.13
C ALA A 317 11.85 7.79 -19.10
N VAL A 318 10.64 7.38 -18.69
CA VAL A 318 9.67 6.71 -19.58
C VAL A 318 9.19 7.64 -20.71
N GLU A 319 9.00 8.92 -20.42
CA GLU A 319 8.65 9.95 -21.40
C GLU A 319 9.84 10.25 -22.35
N GLU A 320 11.03 10.53 -21.81
CA GLU A 320 12.26 10.84 -22.58
C GLU A 320 12.71 9.72 -23.51
N LEU A 321 12.48 8.46 -23.14
CA LEU A 321 12.85 7.28 -23.94
C LEU A 321 11.78 6.88 -24.96
N GLY A 322 10.66 7.61 -25.04
CA GLY A 322 9.54 7.27 -25.93
C GLY A 322 8.79 5.98 -25.54
N LEU A 323 9.00 5.47 -24.33
CA LEU A 323 8.39 4.23 -23.83
C LEU A 323 6.93 4.44 -23.38
N ALA A 324 6.49 5.69 -23.23
CA ALA A 324 5.18 6.05 -22.72
C ALA A 324 4.00 5.42 -23.50
N ASP A 325 4.07 5.32 -24.83
CA ASP A 325 2.94 4.77 -25.63
C ASP A 325 2.89 3.23 -25.63
N ASP A 326 3.87 2.56 -25.03
CA ASP A 326 4.02 1.10 -25.00
C ASP A 326 4.16 0.55 -23.56
N THR A 327 3.95 1.37 -22.52
CA THR A 327 4.21 0.98 -21.11
C THR A 327 2.99 1.19 -20.20
N ILE A 328 2.53 0.10 -19.58
CA ILE A 328 1.63 0.14 -18.42
C ILE A 328 2.46 0.53 -17.19
N ILE A 329 2.03 1.54 -16.45
CA ILE A 329 2.69 1.97 -15.21
C ILE A 329 1.72 1.70 -14.06
N VAL A 330 2.18 0.97 -13.05
CA VAL A 330 1.48 0.80 -11.76
C VAL A 330 2.30 1.51 -10.69
N PHE A 331 1.64 2.33 -9.87
CA PHE A 331 2.18 2.77 -8.59
C PHE A 331 1.29 2.27 -7.45
N THR A 332 1.88 1.72 -6.40
CA THR A 332 1.15 1.20 -5.25
C THR A 332 2.01 1.13 -3.98
N SER A 333 1.44 0.66 -2.86
CA SER A 333 2.17 0.23 -1.67
C SER A 333 1.84 -1.22 -1.30
N ASP A 334 2.65 -1.86 -0.46
CA ASP A 334 2.33 -3.18 0.07
C ASP A 334 1.26 -3.12 1.17
N HIS A 335 1.27 -2.08 2.01
CA HIS A 335 0.17 -1.78 2.94
C HIS A 335 0.25 -0.32 3.41
N GLY A 336 -0.79 0.16 4.08
CA GLY A 336 -0.79 1.47 4.73
C GLY A 336 -0.01 1.50 6.05
N TYR A 337 -0.17 2.60 6.80
CA TYR A 337 0.59 2.93 8.00
C TYR A 337 -0.14 3.95 8.86
N LEU A 338 -0.22 3.71 10.18
CA LEU A 338 -0.81 4.65 11.15
C LEU A 338 0.23 5.63 11.69
N LEU A 339 -0.20 6.88 11.84
CA LEU A 339 0.56 8.03 12.34
C LEU A 339 -0.10 8.62 13.59
N GLY A 340 -0.57 7.72 14.48
CA GLY A 340 -1.19 8.04 15.76
C GLY A 340 -2.68 7.72 15.86
N GLU A 341 -3.34 7.32 14.77
CA GLU A 341 -4.79 7.04 14.79
C GLU A 341 -5.14 5.96 15.83
N HIS A 342 -6.23 6.13 16.57
CA HIS A 342 -6.65 5.21 17.64
C HIS A 342 -5.62 5.03 18.78
N GLY A 343 -4.62 5.91 18.88
CA GLY A 343 -3.44 5.75 19.76
C GLY A 343 -2.44 4.70 19.25
N GLN A 344 -2.57 4.26 18.00
CA GLN A 344 -1.80 3.21 17.37
C GLN A 344 -0.92 3.78 16.26
N TRP A 345 0.14 3.05 15.92
CA TRP A 345 1.15 3.45 14.95
C TRP A 345 1.53 2.25 14.09
N GLN A 346 2.17 2.50 12.95
CA GLN A 346 2.71 1.47 12.08
C GLN A 346 1.61 0.60 11.42
N LYS A 347 1.72 -0.73 11.57
CA LYS A 347 1.11 -1.74 10.70
C LYS A 347 0.69 -2.98 11.49
N GLN A 348 0.26 -4.05 10.83
CA GLN A 348 -0.39 -5.22 11.45
C GLN A 348 -1.73 -4.86 12.16
N LEU A 349 -2.47 -3.92 11.59
CA LEU A 349 -3.73 -3.40 12.12
C LEU A 349 -4.83 -3.46 11.06
N LEU A 350 -6.09 -3.67 11.45
CA LEU A 350 -7.20 -3.81 10.49
C LEU A 350 -7.98 -2.50 10.23
N PHE A 351 -7.55 -1.40 10.84
CA PHE A 351 -8.06 -0.05 10.56
C PHE A 351 -7.73 0.41 9.13
N GLU A 352 -8.55 1.32 8.60
CA GLU A 352 -8.46 1.86 7.24
C GLU A 352 -7.04 2.36 6.90
N GLU A 353 -6.40 3.13 7.78
CA GLU A 353 -5.04 3.66 7.61
C GLU A 353 -3.96 2.60 7.36
N SER A 354 -4.12 1.37 7.86
CA SER A 354 -3.15 0.27 7.66
C SER A 354 -3.56 -0.67 6.53
N ALA A 355 -4.86 -0.98 6.42
CA ALA A 355 -5.35 -1.89 5.39
C ALA A 355 -5.34 -1.26 3.98
N ARG A 356 -5.67 0.03 3.87
CA ARG A 356 -5.82 0.77 2.60
C ARG A 356 -4.46 1.20 2.06
N VAL A 357 -4.31 1.10 0.73
CA VAL A 357 -3.10 1.52 0.00
C VAL A 357 -3.43 2.53 -1.09
N PRO A 358 -2.49 3.40 -1.47
CA PRO A 358 -2.58 4.08 -2.76
C PRO A 358 -2.44 3.05 -3.89
N LEU A 359 -3.24 3.21 -4.95
CA LEU A 359 -3.10 2.45 -6.19
C LEU A 359 -3.47 3.35 -7.37
N ILE A 360 -2.51 3.55 -8.26
CA ILE A 360 -2.68 4.30 -9.51
C ILE A 360 -2.22 3.40 -10.66
N ILE A 361 -3.06 3.23 -11.68
CA ILE A 361 -2.72 2.43 -12.87
C ILE A 361 -2.89 3.29 -14.13
N ARG A 362 -1.80 3.49 -14.86
CA ARG A 362 -1.77 4.18 -16.15
C ARG A 362 -1.57 3.17 -17.26
N VAL A 363 -2.57 3.03 -18.13
CA VAL A 363 -2.54 2.15 -19.32
C VAL A 363 -2.36 3.01 -20.57
N PRO A 364 -1.51 2.61 -21.55
CA PRO A 364 -1.39 3.32 -22.82
C PRO A 364 -2.75 3.54 -23.50
N GLY A 365 -3.00 4.75 -24.00
CA GLY A 365 -4.24 5.10 -24.69
C GLY A 365 -5.53 5.09 -23.83
N THR A 366 -5.43 5.04 -22.49
CA THR A 366 -6.63 5.10 -21.64
C THR A 366 -7.43 6.39 -21.86
N ARG A 367 -8.76 6.25 -21.93
CA ARG A 367 -9.71 7.38 -22.02
C ARG A 367 -10.13 7.92 -20.65
N HIS A 368 -9.63 7.30 -19.58
CA HIS A 368 -10.01 7.57 -18.19
C HIS A 368 -8.86 8.17 -17.37
N ALA A 369 -7.86 8.76 -18.04
CA ALA A 369 -6.77 9.49 -17.40
C ALA A 369 -7.33 10.61 -16.48
N GLY A 370 -6.84 10.69 -15.25
CA GLY A 370 -7.31 11.63 -14.22
C GLY A 370 -8.64 11.25 -13.56
N GLN A 371 -9.23 10.10 -13.87
CA GLN A 371 -10.46 9.63 -13.23
C GLN A 371 -10.17 8.76 -12.01
N HIS A 372 -11.09 8.78 -11.06
CA HIS A 372 -11.06 7.94 -9.86
C HIS A 372 -12.06 6.79 -10.00
N SER A 373 -11.64 5.59 -9.62
CA SER A 373 -12.55 4.47 -9.36
C SER A 373 -12.92 4.48 -7.87
N PRO A 374 -14.20 4.71 -7.52
CA PRO A 374 -14.64 4.64 -6.13
C PRO A 374 -14.75 3.21 -5.61
N ARG A 375 -14.64 2.20 -6.49
CA ARG A 375 -14.92 0.79 -6.21
C ARG A 375 -13.87 0.15 -5.31
N THR A 376 -14.32 -0.76 -4.45
CA THR A 376 -13.43 -1.54 -3.58
C THR A 376 -12.67 -2.61 -4.36
N VAL A 377 -11.34 -2.58 -4.29
CA VAL A 377 -10.43 -3.49 -5.00
C VAL A 377 -9.36 -4.03 -4.05
N GLU A 378 -8.67 -5.09 -4.46
CA GLU A 378 -7.66 -5.76 -3.65
C GLU A 378 -6.30 -5.79 -4.34
N MET A 379 -5.21 -5.74 -3.56
CA MET A 379 -3.86 -5.85 -4.11
C MET A 379 -3.63 -7.13 -4.91
N LEU A 380 -4.22 -8.27 -4.50
CA LEU A 380 -4.16 -9.52 -5.25
C LEU A 380 -4.85 -9.49 -6.64
N ASP A 381 -5.62 -8.44 -6.94
CA ASP A 381 -6.22 -8.23 -8.27
C ASP A 381 -5.18 -7.76 -9.30
N LEU A 382 -4.03 -7.23 -8.87
CA LEU A 382 -2.99 -6.71 -9.77
C LEU A 382 -2.40 -7.78 -10.70
N TYR A 383 -2.23 -9.01 -10.22
CA TYR A 383 -1.71 -10.11 -11.04
C TYR A 383 -2.64 -10.44 -12.23
N PRO A 384 -3.92 -10.83 -12.04
CA PRO A 384 -4.82 -11.08 -13.17
C PRO A 384 -4.97 -9.85 -14.07
N THR A 385 -5.04 -8.64 -13.50
CA THR A 385 -5.10 -7.37 -14.24
C THR A 385 -3.94 -7.22 -15.22
N LEU A 386 -2.70 -7.33 -14.73
CA LEU A 386 -1.51 -7.13 -15.55
C LEU A 386 -1.39 -8.23 -16.62
N THR A 387 -1.73 -9.47 -16.31
CA THR A 387 -1.74 -10.55 -17.32
C THR A 387 -2.78 -10.30 -18.42
N GLU A 388 -3.96 -9.78 -18.09
CA GLU A 388 -5.01 -9.49 -19.09
C GLU A 388 -4.60 -8.30 -19.98
N LEU A 389 -4.14 -7.19 -19.39
CA LEU A 389 -3.67 -6.01 -20.13
C LEU A 389 -2.47 -6.31 -21.03
N ALA A 390 -1.64 -7.28 -20.66
CA ALA A 390 -0.50 -7.77 -21.45
C ALA A 390 -0.89 -8.78 -22.56
N GLY A 391 -2.17 -9.17 -22.66
CA GLY A 391 -2.65 -10.20 -23.59
C GLY A 391 -2.11 -11.60 -23.30
N LEU A 392 -1.78 -11.89 -22.03
CA LEU A 392 -1.27 -13.18 -21.59
C LEU A 392 -2.40 -14.13 -21.17
N PRO A 393 -2.19 -15.46 -21.18
CA PRO A 393 -3.19 -16.41 -20.70
C PRO A 393 -3.52 -16.19 -19.22
N ARG A 394 -4.76 -16.49 -18.81
CA ARG A 394 -5.15 -16.44 -17.39
C ARG A 394 -4.40 -17.51 -16.59
N TYR A 395 -3.55 -17.09 -15.65
CA TYR A 395 -3.02 -17.98 -14.62
C TYR A 395 -4.15 -18.49 -13.72
N ARG A 396 -4.34 -19.81 -13.65
CA ARG A 396 -5.53 -20.42 -13.03
C ARG A 396 -5.55 -20.40 -11.50
N ARG A 397 -4.42 -20.15 -10.84
CA ARG A 397 -4.36 -19.99 -9.37
C ARG A 397 -4.61 -18.54 -8.90
N ASN A 398 -4.82 -17.59 -9.81
CA ASN A 398 -5.23 -16.25 -9.42
C ASN A 398 -6.66 -16.27 -8.84
N GLU A 399 -6.74 -15.99 -7.54
CA GLU A 399 -7.97 -15.78 -6.77
C GLU A 399 -8.51 -14.35 -6.93
N GLY A 400 -7.69 -13.45 -7.47
CA GLY A 400 -8.05 -12.07 -7.78
C GLY A 400 -8.97 -11.94 -9.00
N THR A 401 -9.64 -10.80 -9.09
CA THR A 401 -10.51 -10.40 -10.20
C THR A 401 -9.85 -9.25 -10.95
N SER A 402 -9.68 -9.37 -12.26
CA SER A 402 -9.02 -8.34 -13.07
C SER A 402 -9.71 -6.98 -13.01
N LEU A 403 -8.91 -5.94 -12.75
CA LEU A 403 -9.33 -4.54 -12.74
C LEU A 403 -9.44 -3.95 -14.15
N ALA A 404 -9.13 -4.70 -15.22
CA ALA A 404 -9.23 -4.22 -16.61
C ALA A 404 -10.62 -3.63 -16.92
N ARG A 405 -11.67 -4.19 -16.34
CA ARG A 405 -13.03 -3.64 -16.38
C ARG A 405 -13.15 -2.25 -15.76
N LEU A 406 -12.57 -2.02 -14.59
CA LEU A 406 -12.57 -0.72 -13.92
C LEU A 406 -11.61 0.29 -14.59
N LEU A 407 -10.60 -0.17 -15.32
CA LEU A 407 -9.76 0.70 -16.15
C LEU A 407 -10.47 1.16 -17.44
N ALA A 408 -11.48 0.41 -17.89
CA ALA A 408 -12.37 0.77 -18.99
C ALA A 408 -13.67 1.49 -18.55
N GLN A 409 -14.09 1.32 -17.29
CA GLN A 409 -15.18 2.07 -16.66
C GLN A 409 -14.93 2.20 -15.14
N PRO A 410 -14.31 3.29 -14.66
CA PRO A 410 -13.94 3.46 -13.25
C PRO A 410 -15.11 3.38 -12.26
N ASP A 411 -16.32 3.78 -12.68
CA ASP A 411 -17.51 3.87 -11.84
C ASP A 411 -18.45 2.67 -11.92
N ASP A 412 -18.07 1.56 -12.58
CA ASP A 412 -18.99 0.44 -12.90
C ASP A 412 -19.72 -0.09 -11.66
N ALA A 413 -21.03 0.15 -11.60
CA ALA A 413 -21.87 -0.17 -10.44
C ALA A 413 -22.20 -1.66 -10.28
N SER A 414 -21.79 -2.52 -11.22
CA SER A 414 -21.88 -3.97 -11.07
C SER A 414 -20.64 -4.61 -10.44
N TRP A 415 -19.58 -3.81 -10.19
CA TRP A 415 -18.45 -4.24 -9.36
C TRP A 415 -18.86 -4.25 -7.87
N ALA A 416 -19.48 -5.33 -7.44
CA ALA A 416 -19.94 -5.54 -6.06
C ALA A 416 -18.92 -6.30 -5.17
N LYS A 417 -17.64 -6.31 -5.55
CA LYS A 417 -16.60 -7.09 -4.87
C LYS A 417 -16.18 -6.40 -3.55
N PRO A 418 -16.20 -7.08 -2.39
CA PRO A 418 -15.57 -6.59 -1.17
C PRO A 418 -14.06 -6.83 -1.18
N ALA A 419 -13.34 -6.14 -0.30
CA ALA A 419 -11.97 -6.49 0.05
C ALA A 419 -11.93 -7.26 1.38
N LEU A 420 -11.00 -8.20 1.51
CA LEU A 420 -10.77 -8.99 2.71
C LEU A 420 -9.31 -8.81 3.16
N SER A 421 -9.13 -8.39 4.41
CA SER A 421 -7.83 -8.16 5.05
C SER A 421 -7.76 -8.95 6.36
N GLN A 422 -6.62 -9.53 6.69
CA GLN A 422 -6.43 -10.23 7.96
C GLN A 422 -5.08 -9.95 8.62
N VAL A 423 -5.01 -10.21 9.93
CA VAL A 423 -3.79 -10.24 10.73
C VAL A 423 -3.90 -11.44 11.68
N ASN A 424 -2.84 -11.79 12.40
CA ASN A 424 -2.92 -12.83 13.44
C ASN A 424 -4.06 -12.47 14.42
N GLY A 425 -5.00 -13.39 14.60
CA GLY A 425 -6.17 -13.20 15.45
C GLY A 425 -7.34 -12.41 14.88
N GLY A 426 -7.23 -11.77 13.70
CA GLY A 426 -8.26 -10.87 13.19
C GLY A 426 -8.56 -11.03 11.69
N ARG A 427 -9.83 -11.11 11.31
CA ARG A 427 -10.28 -11.04 9.90
C ARG A 427 -11.28 -9.90 9.70
N SER A 428 -11.07 -9.10 8.65
CA SER A 428 -11.88 -7.93 8.31
C SER A 428 -12.40 -8.00 6.88
N VAL A 429 -13.66 -7.60 6.68
CA VAL A 429 -14.27 -7.33 5.37
C VAL A 429 -14.56 -5.85 5.23
N ARG A 430 -14.19 -5.30 4.07
CA ARG A 430 -14.44 -3.92 3.68
C ARG A 430 -15.29 -3.89 2.42
N THR A 431 -16.50 -3.35 2.55
CA THR A 431 -17.36 -2.94 1.43
C THR A 431 -17.13 -1.46 1.14
N GLU A 432 -17.86 -0.84 0.21
CA GLU A 432 -17.75 0.61 -0.04
C GLU A 432 -18.15 1.45 1.20
N ARG A 433 -19.17 0.99 1.95
CA ARG A 433 -19.72 1.70 3.12
C ARG A 433 -19.24 1.17 4.47
N TYR A 434 -19.11 -0.15 4.64
CA TYR A 434 -18.85 -0.75 5.95
C TYR A 434 -17.50 -1.45 6.02
N ARG A 435 -16.80 -1.30 7.15
CA ARG A 435 -15.82 -2.28 7.62
C ARG A 435 -16.46 -3.13 8.72
N TYR A 436 -16.28 -4.44 8.67
CA TYR A 436 -16.63 -5.36 9.75
C TYR A 436 -15.44 -6.28 10.05
N THR A 437 -15.14 -6.51 11.34
CA THR A 437 -14.00 -7.30 11.79
C THR A 437 -14.42 -8.28 12.89
N GLU A 438 -13.93 -9.53 12.81
CA GLU A 438 -13.99 -10.49 13.93
C GLU A 438 -12.59 -10.77 14.48
N TRP A 439 -12.49 -10.80 15.81
CA TRP A 439 -11.29 -11.21 16.53
C TRP A 439 -11.48 -12.60 17.14
N GLU A 440 -10.52 -13.50 16.91
CA GLU A 440 -10.56 -14.91 17.34
C GLU A 440 -11.83 -15.65 16.85
N GLY A 441 -12.31 -15.35 15.63
CA GLY A 441 -13.59 -15.87 15.13
C GLY A 441 -14.79 -15.45 15.99
N GLY A 442 -14.75 -14.22 16.49
CA GLY A 442 -15.72 -13.62 17.41
C GLY A 442 -15.46 -13.90 18.90
N ARG A 443 -14.56 -14.83 19.27
CA ARG A 443 -14.27 -15.13 20.70
C ARG A 443 -13.67 -13.94 21.46
N SER A 444 -12.95 -13.05 20.77
CA SER A 444 -12.42 -11.81 21.33
C SER A 444 -13.23 -10.57 20.89
N GLY A 445 -14.46 -10.79 20.45
CA GLY A 445 -15.40 -9.76 20.02
C GLY A 445 -15.25 -9.36 18.54
N ARG A 446 -15.90 -8.24 18.21
CA ARG A 446 -16.21 -7.83 16.85
C ARG A 446 -16.31 -6.31 16.72
N GLU A 447 -16.04 -5.79 15.53
CA GLU A 447 -16.11 -4.37 15.21
C GLU A 447 -16.93 -4.13 13.95
N LEU A 448 -17.70 -3.04 13.91
CA LEU A 448 -18.41 -2.56 12.72
C LEU A 448 -18.29 -1.04 12.65
N TYR A 449 -17.86 -0.52 11.50
CA TYR A 449 -17.73 0.91 11.24
C TYR A 449 -18.47 1.31 9.95
N ASP A 450 -19.26 2.37 10.02
CA ASP A 450 -20.02 2.92 8.90
C ASP A 450 -19.31 4.15 8.32
N HIS A 451 -18.51 3.96 7.28
CA HIS A 451 -17.68 4.99 6.65
C HIS A 451 -18.48 6.11 5.98
N ALA A 452 -19.79 5.97 5.82
CA ALA A 452 -20.64 7.07 5.35
C ALA A 452 -20.89 8.14 6.44
N SER A 453 -20.73 7.78 7.71
CA SER A 453 -20.90 8.68 8.87
C SER A 453 -19.67 8.80 9.77
N ASP A 454 -18.84 7.76 9.80
CA ASP A 454 -17.61 7.66 10.61
C ASP A 454 -16.46 7.09 9.75
N PRO A 455 -15.89 7.90 8.84
CA PRO A 455 -14.74 7.51 8.02
C PRO A 455 -13.41 7.48 8.81
N ARG A 456 -13.47 7.56 10.15
CA ARG A 456 -12.30 7.51 11.06
C ARG A 456 -12.41 6.37 12.09
N GLU A 457 -13.36 5.45 11.90
CA GLU A 457 -13.52 4.21 12.66
C GLU A 457 -13.49 4.41 14.20
N GLN A 458 -14.16 5.46 14.68
CA GLN A 458 -14.18 5.89 16.09
C GLN A 458 -15.31 5.28 16.93
N VAL A 459 -16.39 4.81 16.29
CA VAL A 459 -17.58 4.27 16.96
C VAL A 459 -17.87 2.85 16.46
N ASN A 460 -17.56 1.85 17.30
CA ASN A 460 -17.92 0.47 17.02
C ASN A 460 -19.44 0.25 17.15
N LEU A 461 -20.08 -0.20 16.07
CA LEU A 461 -21.52 -0.44 15.94
C LEU A 461 -21.91 -1.93 16.01
N ALA A 462 -20.98 -2.85 16.25
CA ALA A 462 -21.20 -4.30 16.04
C ALA A 462 -22.22 -4.95 17.00
N ASP A 463 -22.49 -4.32 18.14
CA ASP A 463 -23.49 -4.76 19.12
C ASP A 463 -24.76 -3.86 19.14
N ASP A 464 -24.85 -2.89 18.23
CA ASP A 464 -26.06 -2.09 18.03
C ASP A 464 -27.10 -2.90 17.23
N ALA A 465 -28.23 -3.21 17.86
CA ALA A 465 -29.31 -4.01 17.29
C ALA A 465 -29.85 -3.47 15.94
N ARG A 466 -29.68 -2.17 15.65
CA ARG A 466 -30.06 -1.55 14.36
C ARG A 466 -29.21 -2.06 13.19
N TYR A 467 -27.99 -2.54 13.48
CA TYR A 467 -27.03 -3.03 12.49
C TYR A 467 -26.90 -4.55 12.45
N ALA A 468 -27.68 -5.31 13.22
CA ALA A 468 -27.59 -6.77 13.30
C ALA A 468 -27.60 -7.46 11.92
N ALA A 469 -28.53 -7.08 11.04
CA ALA A 469 -28.61 -7.64 9.68
C ALA A 469 -27.42 -7.24 8.77
N VAL A 470 -26.73 -6.12 9.07
CA VAL A 470 -25.48 -5.72 8.40
C VAL A 470 -24.31 -6.55 8.92
N VAL A 471 -24.25 -6.79 10.24
CA VAL A 471 -23.28 -7.69 10.87
C VAL A 471 -23.39 -9.10 10.29
N ASP A 472 -24.59 -9.69 10.26
CA ASP A 472 -24.78 -11.04 9.73
C ASP A 472 -24.41 -11.16 8.24
N LEU A 473 -24.76 -10.17 7.43
CA LEU A 473 -24.40 -10.12 6.01
C LEU A 473 -22.88 -10.02 5.79
N LEU A 474 -22.20 -9.16 6.52
CA LEU A 474 -20.74 -8.97 6.39
C LEU A 474 -19.97 -10.15 6.98
N ARG A 475 -20.46 -10.73 8.07
CA ARG A 475 -19.91 -11.96 8.66
C ARG A 475 -19.92 -13.13 7.68
N ALA A 476 -21.00 -13.26 6.89
CA ALA A 476 -21.10 -14.26 5.83
C ALA A 476 -20.12 -14.04 4.65
N MET A 477 -19.42 -12.90 4.59
CA MET A 477 -18.36 -12.63 3.59
C MET A 477 -16.95 -12.95 4.10
N LEU A 478 -16.77 -13.22 5.41
CA LEU A 478 -15.45 -13.54 5.96
C LEU A 478 -15.01 -14.97 5.59
N PRO A 479 -13.70 -15.22 5.33
CA PRO A 479 -13.17 -16.55 5.08
C PRO A 479 -13.44 -17.52 6.25
N SER A 480 -14.12 -18.63 5.93
CA SER A 480 -14.35 -19.74 6.85
C SER A 480 -13.08 -20.56 7.06
N GLY A 481 -12.80 -20.96 8.31
CA GLY A 481 -11.64 -21.75 8.68
C GLY A 481 -11.04 -21.27 10.00
N PRO A 482 -9.93 -21.87 10.48
CA PRO A 482 -9.22 -21.34 11.63
C PRO A 482 -8.77 -19.89 11.35
N VAL A 483 -8.77 -19.08 12.41
CA VAL A 483 -8.01 -17.83 12.49
C VAL A 483 -6.80 -18.17 13.36
N GLU A 484 -5.59 -17.77 12.95
CA GLU A 484 -4.41 -17.94 13.80
C GLU A 484 -4.62 -17.20 15.14
N PRO A 485 -4.19 -17.75 16.29
CA PRO A 485 -4.34 -17.05 17.55
C PRO A 485 -3.50 -15.77 17.57
N LEU A 486 -4.02 -14.72 18.19
CA LEU A 486 -3.23 -13.56 18.62
C LEU A 486 -1.96 -14.06 19.35
N PRO A 487 -0.75 -13.61 18.96
CA PRO A 487 0.47 -13.93 19.69
C PRO A 487 0.28 -13.64 21.18
N SER A 488 0.55 -14.64 22.02
CA SER A 488 0.06 -14.67 23.39
C SER A 488 0.46 -13.42 24.17
N ARG A 489 -0.53 -12.61 24.57
CA ARG A 489 -0.36 -11.26 25.12
C ARG A 489 0.05 -11.27 26.59
N ALA A 490 1.35 -11.34 26.86
CA ALA A 490 1.90 -11.01 28.18
C ALA A 490 2.81 -9.77 28.14
N ARG A 491 3.21 -9.36 29.34
CA ARG A 491 2.82 -8.12 29.97
C ARG A 491 3.76 -7.76 31.10
N TYR A 492 3.59 -6.54 31.53
CA TYR A 492 4.06 -5.95 32.76
C TYR A 492 3.64 -6.65 34.10
N ASP A 493 4.58 -6.81 35.06
CA ASP A 493 4.43 -6.93 36.56
C ASP A 493 5.68 -6.34 37.28
N PRO A 494 5.67 -5.23 38.05
CA PRO A 494 6.76 -4.24 38.17
C PRO A 494 7.89 -4.61 39.15
N ARG A 495 8.13 -5.91 39.31
CA ARG A 495 8.92 -6.44 40.43
C ARG A 495 10.38 -6.71 40.06
N ALA A 496 10.71 -6.72 38.75
CA ALA A 496 12.07 -6.70 38.21
C ALA A 496 12.39 -5.49 37.29
N ASP A 497 11.58 -5.14 36.25
CA ASP A 497 11.82 -3.86 35.49
C ASP A 497 11.23 -3.70 34.03
N CYS A 498 11.10 -4.71 33.15
CA CYS A 498 10.86 -4.50 31.67
C CYS A 498 9.50 -4.96 31.00
N LEU A 499 9.26 -6.24 30.66
CA LEU A 499 8.00 -6.78 30.04
C LEU A 499 7.73 -8.25 30.50
N VAL A 500 7.02 -9.15 29.80
CA VAL A 500 7.07 -10.65 29.97
C VAL A 500 6.34 -11.31 28.78
N PRO A 501 6.91 -12.17 27.93
CA PRO A 501 6.16 -12.92 26.90
C PRO A 501 5.44 -14.16 27.48
N SER A 502 4.29 -14.58 26.92
CA SER A 502 3.61 -15.81 27.41
C SER A 502 4.21 -17.13 26.90
N SER A 503 5.29 -17.05 26.10
CA SER A 503 6.26 -18.13 25.88
C SER A 503 7.49 -18.05 26.80
N ARG A 504 7.63 -16.95 27.56
CA ARG A 504 8.75 -16.57 28.46
C ARG A 504 10.17 -16.60 27.85
N TYR A 505 10.45 -15.56 27.08
CA TYR A 505 11.73 -14.80 26.99
C TYR A 505 13.07 -15.54 27.20
N THR A 506 13.80 -15.77 26.11
CA THR A 506 15.25 -16.09 26.13
C THR A 506 16.02 -15.31 25.06
N GLY A 507 15.96 -13.97 25.15
CA GLY A 507 16.71 -13.06 24.29
C GLY A 507 18.18 -12.89 24.72
N GLY A 508 19.05 -13.89 24.47
CA GLY A 508 20.49 -13.76 24.70
C GLY A 508 21.21 -15.10 24.90
N ALA A 509 21.96 -15.57 23.91
CA ALA A 509 22.69 -16.82 23.99
C ALA A 509 24.09 -16.64 24.61
N ALA A 510 24.23 -16.99 25.89
CA ALA A 510 25.52 -17.19 26.56
C ALA A 510 25.46 -18.42 27.50
N ARG A 511 26.53 -19.20 27.55
CA ARG A 511 26.59 -20.44 28.35
C ARG A 511 26.76 -20.16 29.85
N GLN A 512 26.12 -20.99 30.67
CA GLN A 512 26.63 -21.41 31.99
C GLN A 512 26.99 -22.91 31.89
N PRO A 513 27.92 -23.41 32.72
CA PRO A 513 27.46 -24.16 33.89
C PRO A 513 28.20 -23.78 35.19
N GLY A 514 27.43 -23.50 36.25
CA GLY A 514 27.93 -22.89 37.50
C GLY A 514 27.36 -23.44 38.82
N ALA A 515 26.70 -24.60 38.79
CA ALA A 515 26.31 -25.46 39.93
C ALA A 515 25.23 -25.00 40.97
N ASN A 516 24.14 -25.78 40.98
CA ASN A 516 23.30 -26.23 42.10
C ASN A 516 22.20 -25.34 42.74
N PRO A 517 21.10 -25.96 43.26
CA PRO A 517 19.83 -25.28 43.56
C PRO A 517 19.60 -24.95 45.05
N GLY A 518 18.62 -24.08 45.30
CA GLY A 518 18.04 -23.76 46.62
C GLY A 518 16.51 -23.88 46.62
N GLN A 519 15.89 -24.13 47.77
CA GLN A 519 14.49 -24.58 47.87
C GLN A 519 13.45 -23.47 48.12
N GLY A 520 12.37 -23.49 47.34
CA GLY A 520 10.99 -23.57 47.87
C GLY A 520 10.24 -22.29 48.27
N GLY A 521 8.92 -22.27 48.00
CA GLY A 521 7.97 -21.30 48.54
C GLY A 521 6.67 -21.16 47.72
N ASN A 522 5.51 -21.47 48.31
CA ASN A 522 4.20 -21.23 47.69
C ASN A 522 3.70 -19.79 47.93
N GLY A 523 2.98 -19.22 46.97
CA GLY A 523 2.19 -18.00 47.16
C GLY A 523 1.45 -17.57 45.90
N ALA A 524 0.17 -17.21 46.02
CA ALA A 524 -0.66 -16.73 44.91
C ALA A 524 -1.51 -15.52 45.35
N SER A 525 -1.63 -14.51 44.47
CA SER A 525 -2.62 -13.43 44.57
C SER A 525 -2.77 -12.68 43.24
N ASP A 526 -3.99 -12.26 42.93
CA ASP A 526 -4.34 -11.49 41.73
C ASP A 526 -4.01 -9.98 41.87
N GLY A 527 -4.01 -9.25 40.75
CA GLY A 527 -4.11 -7.79 40.76
C GLY A 527 -3.59 -7.08 39.50
N VAL A 528 -4.47 -6.35 38.80
CA VAL A 528 -4.09 -5.45 37.70
C VAL A 528 -4.16 -3.99 38.14
N MET A 529 -3.02 -3.28 38.19
CA MET A 529 -2.85 -1.87 37.78
C MET A 529 -1.38 -1.40 38.00
N GLY A 530 -0.72 -0.89 36.93
CA GLY A 530 0.60 -0.23 36.96
C GLY A 530 1.83 -1.14 37.21
N LEU A 531 2.50 -1.63 36.15
CA LEU A 531 3.27 -2.89 36.20
C LEU A 531 4.59 -2.89 35.32
N LYS A 532 5.49 -3.94 35.32
CA LYS A 532 6.73 -4.07 34.46
C LYS A 532 7.45 -5.45 34.08
N LEU A 533 8.19 -6.26 34.89
CA LEU A 533 8.74 -7.65 34.53
C LEU A 533 8.93 -8.61 35.74
N CYS A 534 8.85 -9.94 35.55
CA CYS A 534 9.28 -10.99 36.51
C CYS A 534 10.54 -11.78 36.06
N ASP A 535 11.67 -11.66 36.77
CA ASP A 535 12.77 -12.62 36.63
C ASP A 535 12.32 -14.04 37.04
N LEU A 536 13.05 -15.05 36.56
CA LEU A 536 12.66 -16.46 36.64
C LEU A 536 13.69 -17.27 37.44
N ALA A 537 13.23 -17.96 38.49
CA ALA A 537 13.95 -19.06 39.10
C ALA A 537 13.49 -20.39 38.44
N GLU A 538 14.40 -21.37 38.37
CA GLU A 538 14.27 -22.62 37.59
C GLU A 538 13.10 -23.53 38.00
#